data_AF-A0A3C1X6B2-F1
#
_entry.id   AF-A0A3C1X6B2-F1
#
_cell.length_a   1.000
_cell.length_b   1.000
_cell.length_c   1.000
_cell.angle_alpha   90.00
_cell.angle_beta   90.00
_cell.angle_gamma   90.00
#
_symmetry.space_group_name_H-M   'P 1'
#
loop_
_entity.id
_entity.type
_entity.pdbx_description
1 polymer ?
#
loop_
_entity_poly.entity_id
_entity_poly.type
_entity_poly.pdbx_seq_one_letter_code
_entity_poly.pdbx_strand_id
1 'polypeptide(L)'
;MSSKSGAMSIVPELFRAGLYKANQGRMVRQFTFFAIAIVAAFGCITLARGPLMPLGRSVQVGLPLVLWLASAWVAFRLVNLAVFADFLISVESELLRVTWPARQEVIQATIVVVTTMVGLGAFLFLVDLVWTWTFSVIGFNELLG
;
A
#
# COMPACT_ATOMS: atom_id res chain seq x y z
N MET A 1 -16.60 -4.24 -42.30
CA MET A 1 -17.22 -4.91 -41.12
C MET A 1 -16.65 -4.25 -39.87
N SER A 2 -17.54 -3.89 -38.95
CA SER A 2 -17.39 -2.83 -37.95
C SER A 2 -16.40 -3.17 -36.82
N SER A 3 -15.42 -2.29 -36.62
CA SER A 3 -14.67 -2.15 -35.38
C SER A 3 -15.64 -1.75 -34.26
N LYS A 4 -16.08 -2.72 -33.45
CA LYS A 4 -16.63 -2.46 -32.12
C LYS A 4 -15.51 -2.67 -31.11
N SER A 5 -14.77 -1.59 -30.89
CA SER A 5 -13.90 -1.44 -29.73
C SER A 5 -14.71 -1.77 -28.48
N GLY A 6 -14.36 -2.89 -27.84
CA GLY A 6 -15.02 -3.42 -26.66
C GLY A 6 -14.73 -2.57 -25.44
N ALA A 7 -15.40 -1.42 -25.35
CA ALA A 7 -15.64 -0.79 -24.06
C ALA A 7 -16.58 -1.72 -23.30
N MET A 8 -16.00 -2.65 -22.54
CA MET A 8 -16.69 -3.52 -21.60
C MET A 8 -17.53 -2.63 -20.68
N SER A 9 -18.85 -2.70 -20.85
CA SER A 9 -19.78 -1.83 -20.14
C SER A 9 -19.79 -2.25 -18.66
N ILE A 10 -19.17 -1.42 -17.82
CA ILE A 10 -19.00 -1.67 -16.37
C ILE A 10 -20.35 -1.59 -15.65
N VAL A 11 -21.30 -0.81 -16.19
CA VAL A 11 -22.60 -0.52 -15.56
C VAL A 11 -23.54 -1.74 -15.61
N PRO A 12 -23.74 -2.44 -16.74
CA PRO A 12 -24.53 -3.68 -16.77
C PRO A 12 -23.89 -4.84 -15.99
N GLU A 13 -22.56 -4.91 -15.95
CA GLU A 13 -21.80 -5.90 -15.17
C GLU A 13 -22.01 -5.71 -13.65
N LEU A 14 -22.10 -4.46 -13.18
CA LEU A 14 -22.46 -4.11 -11.79
C LEU A 14 -23.81 -4.67 -11.34
N PHE A 15 -24.74 -4.86 -12.28
CA PHE A 15 -26.08 -5.39 -12.03
C PHE A 15 -26.24 -6.88 -12.39
N ARG A 16 -25.23 -7.54 -12.97
CA ARG A 16 -25.28 -8.98 -13.26
C ARG A 16 -25.04 -9.79 -11.99
N ALA A 17 -26.09 -10.46 -11.51
CA ALA A 17 -26.09 -11.38 -10.37
C ALA A 17 -25.54 -12.79 -10.73
N GLY A 18 -24.49 -12.86 -11.55
CA GLY A 18 -23.84 -14.13 -11.85
C GLY A 18 -22.73 -14.40 -10.85
N LEU A 19 -22.94 -15.31 -9.90
CA LEU A 19 -21.88 -15.85 -9.04
C LEU A 19 -20.85 -16.55 -9.93
N TYR A 20 -19.76 -15.85 -10.26
CA TYR A 20 -18.70 -16.41 -11.07
C TYR A 20 -17.82 -17.33 -10.21
N LYS A 21 -17.76 -18.62 -10.60
CA LYS A 21 -16.96 -19.74 -10.04
C LYS A 21 -16.68 -19.66 -8.53
N ALA A 22 -17.55 -20.31 -7.75
CA ALA A 22 -17.53 -20.31 -6.28
C ALA A 22 -16.27 -20.91 -5.61
N ASN A 23 -15.33 -21.53 -6.35
CA ASN A 23 -14.25 -22.31 -5.75
C ASN A 23 -12.84 -21.70 -5.89
N GLN A 24 -12.65 -20.63 -6.67
CA GLN A 24 -11.32 -20.05 -6.94
C GLN A 24 -11.29 -18.56 -6.52
N GLY A 25 -10.20 -18.11 -5.88
CA GLY A 25 -10.03 -16.72 -5.43
C GLY A 25 -10.78 -16.33 -4.15
N ARG A 26 -11.33 -17.29 -3.38
CA ARG A 26 -12.11 -17.02 -2.14
C ARG A 26 -11.28 -16.27 -1.09
N MET A 27 -10.02 -16.66 -0.89
CA MET A 27 -9.10 -16.03 0.07
C MET A 27 -8.83 -14.58 -0.30
N VAL A 28 -8.41 -14.32 -1.56
CA VAL A 28 -8.08 -12.96 -2.03
C VAL A 28 -9.28 -12.03 -1.91
N ARG A 29 -10.47 -12.51 -2.24
CA ARG A 29 -11.73 -11.74 -2.11
C ARG A 29 -12.05 -11.41 -0.65
N GLN A 30 -11.90 -12.37 0.26
CA GLN A 30 -12.11 -12.11 1.68
C GLN A 30 -11.11 -11.09 2.22
N PHE A 31 -9.83 -11.19 1.86
CA PHE A 31 -8.81 -10.22 2.26
C PHE A 31 -9.09 -8.81 1.73
N THR A 32 -9.47 -8.66 0.45
CA THR A 32 -9.83 -7.34 -0.10
C THR A 32 -11.06 -6.76 0.58
N PHE A 33 -12.07 -7.57 0.86
CA PHE A 33 -13.25 -7.14 1.62
C PHE A 33 -12.87 -6.65 3.03
N PHE A 34 -12.08 -7.43 3.77
CA PHE A 34 -11.64 -7.02 5.11
C PHE A 34 -10.77 -5.77 5.07
N ALA A 35 -9.86 -5.63 4.11
CA ALA A 35 -9.03 -4.44 3.95
C ALA A 35 -9.89 -3.19 3.75
N ILE A 36 -10.87 -3.23 2.84
CA ILE A 36 -11.78 -2.10 2.59
C ILE A 36 -12.64 -1.81 3.82
N ALA A 37 -13.17 -2.84 4.49
CA ALA A 37 -14.00 -2.69 5.68
C ALA A 37 -13.23 -2.05 6.86
N ILE A 38 -11.95 -2.41 7.04
CA ILE A 38 -11.07 -1.83 8.06
C ILE A 38 -10.78 -0.37 7.74
N VAL A 39 -10.39 -0.06 6.50
CA VAL A 39 -10.13 1.34 6.08
C VAL A 39 -11.38 2.21 6.24
N ALA A 40 -12.55 1.69 5.84
CA ALA A 40 -13.83 2.37 6.03
C ALA A 40 -14.16 2.57 7.51
N ALA A 41 -13.85 1.59 8.37
CA ALA A 41 -14.04 1.72 9.82
C ALA A 41 -13.16 2.84 10.40
N PHE A 42 -11.88 2.90 10.02
CA PHE A 42 -10.97 3.96 10.41
C PHE A 42 -11.46 5.34 9.93
N GLY A 43 -11.95 5.46 8.70
CA GLY A 43 -12.54 6.68 8.18
C GLY A 43 -13.77 7.14 8.99
N CYS A 44 -14.66 6.20 9.32
CA CYS A 44 -15.87 6.48 10.10
C CYS A 44 -15.54 6.87 11.56
N ILE A 45 -14.56 6.21 12.18
CA ILE A 45 -14.07 6.57 13.53
C ILE A 45 -13.43 7.97 13.52
N THR A 46 -12.66 8.29 12.48
CA THR A 46 -12.03 9.62 12.34
C THR A 46 -13.08 10.71 12.16
N LEU A 47 -14.12 10.44 11.34
CA LEU A 47 -15.23 11.36 11.14
C LEU A 47 -16.06 11.56 12.42
N ALA A 48 -16.30 10.49 13.18
CA ALA A 48 -17.02 10.53 14.46
C ALA A 48 -16.26 11.30 15.55
N ARG A 49 -14.92 11.21 15.57
CA ARG A 49 -14.07 11.83 16.60
C ARG A 49 -13.61 13.24 16.27
N GLY A 50 -13.61 13.64 15.01
CA GLY A 50 -13.24 14.99 14.57
C GLY A 50 -14.45 15.90 14.39
N PRO A 51 -14.94 16.08 13.15
CA PRO A 51 -15.88 17.14 12.77
C PRO A 51 -17.30 16.98 13.33
N LEU A 52 -17.70 15.77 13.74
CA LEU A 52 -19.05 15.49 14.26
C LEU A 52 -19.16 15.60 15.79
N MET A 53 -18.06 15.90 16.50
CA MET A 53 -18.05 16.07 17.96
C MET A 53 -19.03 17.15 18.47
N PRO A 54 -19.24 18.31 17.80
CA PRO A 54 -20.15 19.35 18.30
C PRO A 54 -21.63 19.13 17.94
N LEU A 55 -21.97 18.16 17.09
CA LEU A 55 -23.31 18.02 16.47
C LEU A 55 -24.27 17.06 17.19
N GLY A 56 -23.96 16.67 18.43
CA GLY A 56 -24.82 15.83 19.28
C GLY A 56 -24.63 14.32 19.08
N ARG A 57 -24.84 13.55 20.15
CA ARG A 57 -24.47 12.13 20.27
C ARG A 57 -25.12 11.22 19.23
N SER A 58 -26.36 11.51 18.81
CA SER A 58 -27.10 10.72 17.83
C SER A 58 -26.53 10.85 16.41
N VAL A 59 -26.07 12.04 16.01
CA VAL A 59 -25.46 12.29 14.69
C VAL A 59 -24.02 11.78 14.66
N GLN A 60 -23.30 11.92 15.77
CA GLN A 60 -21.92 11.45 15.93
C GLN A 60 -21.76 9.93 15.76
N VAL A 61 -22.77 9.14 16.15
CA VAL A 61 -22.72 7.67 16.04
C VAL A 61 -23.56 7.16 14.87
N GLY A 62 -24.72 7.77 14.61
CA GLY A 62 -25.64 7.29 13.57
C GLY A 62 -25.09 7.44 12.16
N LEU A 63 -24.55 8.61 11.82
CA LEU A 63 -24.08 8.90 10.46
C LEU A 63 -22.84 8.04 10.08
N PRO A 64 -21.80 7.91 10.93
CA PRO A 64 -20.65 7.07 10.61
C PRO A 64 -20.99 5.59 10.53
N LEU A 65 -21.96 5.10 11.31
CA LEU A 65 -22.37 3.69 11.28
C LEU A 65 -23.12 3.36 9.97
N VAL A 66 -24.02 4.24 9.52
CA VAL A 66 -24.71 4.08 8.23
C VAL A 66 -23.72 4.15 7.06
N LEU A 67 -22.77 5.08 7.09
CA LEU A 67 -21.71 5.18 6.08
C LEU A 67 -20.81 3.94 6.07
N TRP A 68 -20.50 3.39 7.25
CA TRP A 68 -19.74 2.16 7.36
C TRP A 68 -20.50 0.96 6.78
N LEU A 69 -21.79 0.80 7.06
CA LEU A 69 -22.61 -0.27 6.50
C LEU A 69 -22.79 -0.12 4.98
N ALA A 70 -22.99 1.10 4.48
CA ALA A 70 -23.11 1.38 3.06
C ALA A 70 -21.79 1.06 2.32
N SER A 71 -20.65 1.47 2.88
CA SER A 71 -19.33 1.16 2.31
C SER A 71 -19.02 -0.34 2.38
N ALA A 72 -19.37 -1.04 3.46
CA ALA A 72 -19.24 -2.49 3.55
C ALA A 72 -20.13 -3.22 2.51
N TRP A 73 -21.36 -2.74 2.28
CA TRP A 73 -22.24 -3.27 1.23
C TRP A 73 -21.68 -3.08 -0.18
N VAL A 74 -21.21 -1.86 -0.48
CA VAL A 74 -20.57 -1.56 -1.77
C VAL A 74 -19.30 -2.39 -1.96
N ALA A 75 -18.48 -2.54 -0.91
CA ALA A 75 -17.28 -3.38 -0.95
C ALA A 75 -17.64 -4.85 -1.23
N PHE A 76 -18.67 -5.40 -0.57
CA PHE A 76 -19.15 -6.75 -0.83
C PHE A 76 -19.60 -6.93 -2.29
N ARG A 77 -20.29 -5.93 -2.85
CA ARG A 77 -20.76 -5.98 -4.24
C ARG A 77 -19.60 -5.88 -5.24
N LEU A 78 -18.67 -4.95 -5.03
CA LEU A 78 -17.49 -4.76 -5.89
C LEU A 78 -16.56 -5.98 -5.90
N VAL A 79 -16.30 -6.57 -4.72
CA VAL A 79 -15.46 -7.77 -4.58
C VAL A 79 -16.12 -9.02 -5.18
N ASN A 80 -17.44 -9.00 -5.39
CA ASN A 80 -18.18 -10.08 -6.04
C ASN A 80 -18.41 -9.85 -7.54
N LEU A 81 -17.83 -8.80 -8.13
CA LEU A 81 -17.85 -8.60 -9.58
C LEU A 81 -16.87 -9.56 -10.26
N ALA A 82 -17.33 -10.21 -11.33
CA ALA A 82 -16.55 -11.19 -12.09
C ALA A 82 -15.23 -10.60 -12.62
N VAL A 83 -15.28 -9.37 -13.16
CA VAL A 83 -14.10 -8.66 -13.70
C VAL A 83 -12.99 -8.47 -12.65
N PHE A 84 -13.35 -8.07 -11.42
CA PHE A 84 -12.37 -7.85 -10.36
C PHE A 84 -11.82 -9.17 -9.81
N ALA A 85 -12.67 -10.19 -9.71
CA ALA A 85 -12.24 -11.53 -9.31
C ALA A 85 -11.26 -12.14 -10.31
N ASP A 86 -11.52 -12.02 -11.62
CA ASP A 86 -10.62 -12.49 -12.68
C ASP A 86 -9.27 -11.75 -12.65
N PHE A 87 -9.27 -10.43 -12.37
CA PHE A 87 -8.05 -9.67 -12.16
C PHE A 87 -7.24 -10.19 -10.96
N LEU A 88 -7.90 -10.38 -9.80
CA LEU A 88 -7.24 -10.89 -8.60
C LEU A 88 -6.64 -12.29 -8.81
N ILE A 89 -7.36 -13.17 -9.51
CA ILE A 89 -6.86 -14.51 -9.86
C ILE A 89 -5.66 -14.41 -10.81
N SER A 90 -5.69 -13.50 -11.79
CA SER A 90 -4.55 -13.25 -12.68
C SER A 90 -3.32 -12.76 -11.90
N VAL A 91 -3.49 -11.78 -11.00
CA VAL A 91 -2.42 -11.28 -10.12
C VAL A 91 -1.89 -12.38 -9.20
N GLU A 92 -2.75 -13.22 -8.62
CA GLU A 92 -2.32 -14.38 -7.84
C GLU A 92 -1.46 -15.33 -8.68
N SER A 93 -1.89 -15.63 -9.91
CA SER A 93 -1.14 -16.49 -10.81
C SER A 93 0.21 -15.89 -11.22
N GLU A 94 0.31 -14.56 -11.31
CA GLU A 94 1.55 -13.85 -11.63
C GLU A 94 2.48 -13.78 -10.41
N LEU A 95 1.94 -13.56 -9.21
CA LEU A 95 2.70 -13.60 -7.96
C LEU A 95 3.26 -14.99 -7.67
N LEU A 96 2.53 -16.05 -8.03
CA LEU A 96 3.01 -17.44 -7.92
C LEU A 96 4.19 -17.74 -8.85
N ARG A 97 4.36 -16.98 -9.93
CA ARG A 97 5.51 -17.09 -10.84
C ARG A 97 6.74 -16.38 -10.29
N VAL A 98 6.58 -15.45 -9.35
CA VAL A 98 7.70 -14.75 -8.73
C VAL A 98 8.41 -15.69 -7.75
N THR A 99 9.60 -16.14 -8.12
CA THR A 99 10.47 -16.90 -7.22
C THR A 99 11.11 -15.94 -6.22
N TRP A 100 10.52 -15.84 -5.04
CA TRP A 100 11.08 -15.04 -3.96
C TRP A 100 12.41 -15.64 -3.49
N PRO A 101 13.46 -14.82 -3.32
CA PRO A 101 14.76 -15.27 -2.87
C PRO A 101 14.66 -15.88 -1.47
N ALA A 102 15.51 -16.87 -1.19
CA ALA A 102 15.56 -17.47 0.14
C ALA A 102 15.98 -16.43 1.18
N ARG A 103 15.51 -16.58 2.43
CA ARG A 103 15.85 -15.63 3.52
C ARG A 103 17.37 -15.42 3.65
N GLN A 104 18.15 -16.47 3.41
CA GLN A 104 19.61 -16.41 3.45
C GLN A 104 20.21 -15.56 2.32
N GLU A 105 19.67 -15.63 1.10
CA GLU A 105 20.12 -14.83 -0.04
C GLU A 105 19.85 -13.34 0.21
N VAL A 106 18.68 -13.01 0.76
CA VAL A 106 18.33 -11.62 1.13
C VAL A 106 19.29 -11.07 2.17
N ILE A 107 19.65 -11.88 3.17
CA ILE A 107 20.60 -11.49 4.22
C ILE A 107 21.99 -11.28 3.63
N GLN A 108 22.47 -12.20 2.79
CA GLN A 108 23.77 -12.09 2.13
C GLN A 108 23.85 -10.85 1.24
N ALA A 109 22.84 -10.59 0.41
CA ALA A 109 22.76 -9.39 -0.42
C ALA A 109 22.78 -8.11 0.43
N THR A 110 22.01 -8.09 1.52
CA THR A 110 21.96 -6.93 2.43
C THR A 110 23.29 -6.68 3.12
N ILE A 111 23.97 -7.74 3.60
CA ILE A 111 25.29 -7.63 4.27
C ILE A 111 26.33 -7.01 3.32
N VAL A 112 26.35 -7.42 2.05
CA VAL A 112 27.27 -6.84 1.07
C VAL A 112 27.01 -5.34 0.91
N VAL A 113 25.75 -4.95 0.72
CA VAL A 113 25.37 -3.53 0.55
C VAL A 113 25.70 -2.70 1.80
N VAL A 114 25.40 -3.21 2.99
CA VAL A 114 25.74 -2.50 4.24
C VAL A 114 27.26 -2.36 4.39
N THR A 115 28.01 -3.41 4.07
CA THR A 115 29.48 -3.39 4.15
C THR A 115 30.07 -2.37 3.18
N THR A 116 29.56 -2.30 1.93
CA THR A 116 30.04 -1.30 0.96
C THR A 116 29.69 0.12 1.38
N MET A 117 28.48 0.36 1.90
CA MET A 117 28.09 1.68 2.40
C MET A 117 28.92 2.13 3.60
N VAL A 118 29.19 1.23 4.55
CA VAL A 118 30.06 1.53 5.70
C VAL A 118 31.50 1.77 5.24
N GLY A 119 32.02 0.97 4.30
CA GLY A 119 33.36 1.15 3.75
C GLY A 119 33.54 2.50 3.05
N LEU A 120 32.57 2.90 2.22
CA LEU A 120 32.56 4.21 1.57
C LEU A 120 32.42 5.35 2.60
N GLY A 121 31.54 5.19 3.59
CA GLY A 121 31.39 6.17 4.67
C GLY A 121 32.67 6.35 5.49
N ALA A 122 33.37 5.26 5.82
CA ALA A 122 34.65 5.29 6.51
C ALA A 122 35.73 5.97 5.67
N PHE A 123 35.78 5.70 4.36
CA PHE A 123 36.72 6.38 3.45
C PHE A 123 36.48 7.89 3.42
N LEU A 124 35.22 8.32 3.24
CA LEU A 124 34.87 9.75 3.26
C LEU A 124 35.24 10.39 4.60
N PHE A 125 34.94 9.73 5.71
CA PHE A 125 35.31 10.22 7.05
C PHE A 125 36.82 10.41 7.23
N LEU A 126 37.64 9.48 6.71
CA LEU A 126 39.10 9.63 6.75
C LEU A 126 39.58 10.81 5.92
N VAL A 127 39.00 11.00 4.73
CA VAL A 127 39.29 12.14 3.86
C VAL A 127 38.92 13.45 4.56
N ASP A 128 37.73 13.54 5.17
CA ASP A 128 37.27 14.70 5.92
C ASP A 128 38.21 15.03 7.10
N LEU A 129 38.71 14.01 7.81
CA LEU A 129 39.65 14.19 8.91
C LEU A 129 40.99 14.76 8.43
N VAL A 130 41.51 14.26 7.31
CA VAL A 130 42.75 14.76 6.69
C VAL A 130 42.59 16.21 6.23
N TRP A 131 41.46 16.55 5.60
CA TRP A 131 41.16 17.92 5.19
C TRP A 131 41.05 18.86 6.40
N THR A 132 40.34 18.44 7.44
CA THR A 132 40.17 19.23 8.68
C THR A 132 41.52 19.51 9.34
N TRP A 133 42.37 18.48 9.47
CA TRP A 133 43.72 18.65 10.02
C TRP A 133 44.57 19.59 9.17
N THR A 134 44.55 19.42 7.84
CA THR A 134 45.30 20.26 6.91
C THR A 134 44.86 21.73 7.00
N PHE A 135 43.55 22.00 7.04
CA PHE A 135 43.02 23.36 7.19
C PHE A 135 43.33 23.99 8.56
N SER A 136 43.39 23.19 9.63
CA SER A 136 43.81 23.67 10.95
C SER A 136 45.29 24.06 10.97
N VAL A 137 46.17 23.32 10.28
CA VAL A 137 47.62 23.61 10.23
C VAL A 137 47.90 24.88 9.41
N ILE A 138 47.11 25.14 8.36
CA ILE A 138 47.23 26.37 7.55
C ILE A 138 46.69 27.61 8.30
N GLY A 139 46.06 27.43 9.48
CA GLY A 139 45.54 28.54 10.31
C GLY A 139 44.26 29.16 9.76
N PHE A 140 43.58 28.50 8.81
CA PHE A 140 42.36 29.01 8.18
C PHE A 140 41.17 29.04 9.15
N ASN A 141 41.16 28.20 10.19
CA ASN A 141 40.10 28.16 11.19
C ASN A 141 40.12 29.37 12.16
N GLU A 142 41.26 30.05 12.33
CA GLU A 142 41.38 31.25 13.18
C GLU A 142 41.02 32.55 12.42
N LEU A 143 40.95 32.52 11.09
CA LEU A 143 40.60 33.67 10.23
C LEU A 143 39.10 33.81 9.94
N LEU A 144 38.29 32.79 10.24
CA LEU A 144 36.84 32.73 9.99
C LEU A 144 36.00 32.44 11.25
N GLY A 145 36.62 32.40 12.44
CA GLY A 145 35.93 32.48 13.73
C GLY A 145 35.90 33.91 14.23
#